data_AF-A0A7W0ZSP4-F1
#
_entry.id   AF-A0A7W0ZSP4-F1
#
_cell.length_a   1.000
_cell.length_b   1.000
_cell.length_c   1.000
_cell.angle_alpha   90.00
_cell.angle_beta   90.00
_cell.angle_gamma   90.00
#
_symmetry.space_group_name_H-M   'P 1'
#
loop_
_entity.id
_entity.type
_entity.pdbx_description
1 polymer ?
#
loop_
_entity_poly.entity_id
_entity_poly.type
_entity_poly.pdbx_seq_one_letter_code
_entity_poly.pdbx_strand_id
1 'polypeptide(L)'
;MGFFKDLKNKVTGGGATVRVTVPSARRGQGVKVQVQAVAKANGKVSAVYLLLRATENAQFKDDNNEKVSGSKVSYENRLTIASAQELKEGETYNW
;
A
#
# COMPACT_ATOMS: atom_id res chain seq x y z
N MET A 1 11.25 -6.29 15.75
CA MET A 1 11.67 -5.41 14.63
C MET A 1 11.20 -6.02 13.33
N GLY A 2 10.59 -5.23 12.43
CA GLY A 2 10.56 -5.55 11.00
C GLY A 2 9.27 -6.17 10.42
N PHE A 3 8.09 -5.59 10.64
CA PHE A 3 6.85 -5.99 9.93
C PHE A 3 6.50 -5.10 8.71
N PHE A 4 7.31 -4.08 8.41
CA PHE A 4 7.06 -3.10 7.34
C PHE A 4 8.21 -2.99 6.34
N LYS A 5 9.09 -3.99 6.25
CA LYS A 5 10.33 -3.88 5.46
C LYS A 5 10.10 -3.95 3.95
N ASP A 6 8.93 -4.37 3.48
CA ASP A 6 8.66 -4.56 2.05
C ASP A 6 7.25 -4.10 1.64
N LEU A 7 6.93 -2.83 1.85
CA LEU A 7 5.92 -2.16 1.01
C LEU A 7 6.55 -1.94 -0.37
N LYS A 8 6.69 -3.03 -1.14
CA LYS A 8 7.18 -2.99 -2.52
C LYS A 8 6.29 -2.03 -3.31
N ASN A 9 6.92 -0.99 -3.87
CA ASN A 9 6.36 -0.14 -4.91
C ASN A 9 5.61 -1.00 -5.93
N LYS A 10 4.28 -0.92 -5.94
CA LYS A 10 3.50 -1.51 -7.04
C LYS A 10 3.76 -0.63 -8.26
N VAL A 11 4.68 -1.11 -9.09
CA VAL A 11 5.20 -0.44 -10.30
C VAL A 11 4.07 0.17 -11.12
N THR A 12 4.00 1.50 -11.12
CA THR A 12 3.09 2.32 -11.94
C THR A 12 3.70 2.55 -13.32
N GLY A 13 3.89 1.51 -14.13
CA GLY A 13 4.20 1.63 -15.56
C GLY A 13 5.40 2.53 -15.95
N GLY A 14 6.29 2.89 -15.02
CA GLY A 14 7.43 3.79 -15.24
C GLY A 14 7.14 5.30 -15.10
N GLY A 15 5.89 5.75 -14.99
CA GLY A 15 5.52 7.18 -15.06
C GLY A 15 5.82 8.00 -13.79
N ALA A 16 6.01 7.35 -12.64
CA ALA A 16 6.41 8.02 -11.39
C ALA A 16 7.09 7.04 -10.43
N THR A 17 7.99 7.54 -9.59
CA THR A 17 8.48 6.82 -8.40
C THR A 17 7.65 7.24 -7.20
N VAL A 18 7.01 6.28 -6.52
CA VAL A 18 6.26 6.54 -5.29
C VAL A 18 7.07 6.07 -4.08
N ARG A 19 6.94 6.75 -2.96
CA ARG A 19 7.50 6.36 -1.68
C ARG A 19 6.43 6.55 -0.61
N VAL A 20 6.20 5.51 0.17
CA VAL A 20 5.23 5.54 1.27
C VAL A 20 6.00 5.33 2.57
N THR A 21 5.83 6.26 3.50
CA THR A 21 6.40 6.18 4.85
C THR A 21 5.27 5.98 5.83
N VAL A 22 5.29 4.85 6.54
CA VAL A 22 4.31 4.52 7.59
C VAL A 22 5.08 4.29 8.90
N PRO A 23 4.87 5.12 9.93
CA PRO A 23 5.45 4.89 11.25
C PRO A 23 4.80 3.68 11.93
N SER A 24 5.45 3.15 12.97
CA SER A 24 4.82 2.14 13.80
C SER A 24 3.55 2.71 14.44
N ALA A 25 2.48 1.93 14.39
CA ALA A 25 1.17 2.31 14.92
C ALA A 25 0.72 1.31 16.00
N ARG A 26 0.01 1.82 17.00
CA ARG A 26 -0.71 1.00 17.98
C ARG A 26 -2.20 1.00 17.66
N ARG A 27 -2.90 -0.05 18.11
CA ARG A 27 -4.37 -0.12 17.99
C ARG A 27 -5.00 1.11 18.66
N GLY A 28 -5.93 1.76 17.95
CA GLY A 28 -6.61 2.97 18.41
C GLY A 28 -5.82 4.28 18.24
N GLN A 29 -4.54 4.21 17.81
CA GLN A 29 -3.74 5.39 17.51
C GLN A 29 -3.91 5.80 16.04
N GLY A 30 -4.04 7.10 15.78
CA GLY A 30 -3.97 7.63 14.43
C GLY A 30 -2.59 7.36 13.80
N VAL A 31 -2.59 6.89 12.55
CA VAL A 31 -1.36 6.58 11.80
C VAL A 31 -1.09 7.73 10.83
N LYS A 32 0.02 8.44 11.03
CA LYS A 32 0.46 9.48 10.09
C LYS A 32 1.19 8.83 8.93
N VAL A 33 0.48 8.58 7.83
CA VAL A 33 1.08 8.08 6.59
C VAL A 33 1.54 9.28 5.77
N GLN A 34 2.75 9.20 5.22
CA GLN A 34 3.26 10.17 4.26
C GLN A 34 3.49 9.48 2.93
N VAL A 35 2.95 10.05 1.86
CA VAL A 35 3.10 9.58 0.49
C VAL A 35 3.83 10.64 -0.31
N GLN A 36 4.97 10.28 -0.88
CA GLN A 36 5.72 11.11 -1.80
C GLN A 36 5.71 10.47 -3.17
N ALA A 37 5.50 11.25 -4.22
CA ALA A 37 5.65 10.80 -5.59
C ALA A 37 6.55 11.77 -6.36
N VAL A 38 7.47 11.23 -7.16
CA VAL A 38 8.28 11.99 -8.12
C VAL A 38 7.89 11.52 -9.51
N ALA A 39 7.32 12.42 -10.31
CA ALA A 39 6.89 12.11 -11.66
C ALA A 39 8.11 11.98 -12.60
N LYS A 40 8.16 10.87 -13.35
CA LYS A 40 9.21 10.59 -14.34
C LYS A 40 8.79 10.92 -15.76
N ALA A 41 7.51 11.21 -15.97
CA ALA A 41 6.93 11.64 -17.21
C ALA A 41 5.64 12.42 -16.92
N ASN A 42 5.19 13.23 -17.87
CA ASN A 42 3.87 13.85 -17.81
C ASN A 42 2.78 12.77 -17.82
N GLY A 43 1.75 12.94 -16.99
CA GLY A 43 0.69 11.95 -16.87
C GLY A 43 -0.53 12.46 -16.14
N LYS A 44 -1.56 11.61 -16.07
CA LYS A 44 -2.79 11.87 -15.31
C LYS A 44 -2.98 10.77 -14.28
N VAL A 45 -3.16 11.16 -13.03
CA VAL A 45 -3.53 10.25 -11.94
C VAL A 45 -5.01 10.41 -11.69
N SER A 46 -5.73 9.29 -11.57
CA SER A 46 -7.17 9.29 -11.28
C SER A 46 -7.49 9.46 -9.79
N ALA A 47 -6.65 8.89 -8.92
CA ALA A 47 -6.71 9.10 -7.48
C ALA A 47 -5.42 8.62 -6.80
N VAL A 48 -5.08 9.24 -5.68
CA VAL A 48 -4.13 8.70 -4.69
C VAL A 48 -4.94 8.18 -3.52
N TYR A 49 -4.75 6.92 -3.13
CA TYR A 49 -5.50 6.31 -2.04
C TYR A 49 -4.65 5.34 -1.24
N LEU A 50 -4.99 5.17 0.04
CA LEU A 50 -4.50 4.09 0.89
C LEU A 50 -5.52 2.96 0.90
N LEU A 51 -5.03 1.74 0.73
CA LEU A 51 -5.84 0.53 0.89
C LEU A 51 -5.47 -0.14 2.21
N LEU A 52 -6.38 -0.11 3.17
CA LEU A 52 -6.25 -0.84 4.41
C LEU A 52 -6.91 -2.20 4.25
N ARG A 53 -6.14 -3.28 4.41
CA ARG A 53 -6.63 -4.64 4.24
C ARG A 53 -6.26 -5.50 5.46
N ALA A 54 -7.23 -6.21 6.02
CA ALA A 54 -6.98 -7.29 6.96
C ALA A 54 -7.10 -8.62 6.23
N THR A 55 -6.02 -9.40 6.25
CA THR A 55 -5.98 -10.73 5.66
C THR A 55 -5.78 -11.75 6.78
N GLU A 56 -6.73 -12.64 6.92
CA GLU A 56 -6.65 -13.79 7.81
C GLU A 56 -5.96 -14.93 7.06
N ASN A 57 -4.89 -15.45 7.66
CA ASN A 57 -4.19 -16.61 7.14
C ASN A 57 -4.35 -17.74 8.14
N ALA A 58 -4.77 -18.90 7.67
CA ALA A 58 -4.89 -20.10 8.48
C ALA A 58 -4.02 -21.19 7.86
N GLN A 59 -3.30 -21.92 8.71
CA GLN A 59 -2.45 -23.03 8.30
C GLN A 59 -2.71 -24.21 9.22
N PHE A 60 -3.00 -25.37 8.63
CA PHE A 60 -3.27 -26.61 9.34
C PHE A 60 -2.46 -27.73 8.72
N LYS A 61 -2.17 -28.75 9.52
CA LYS A 61 -1.69 -30.03 9.01
C LYS A 61 -2.90 -30.93 8.79
N ASP A 62 -2.98 -31.53 7.62
CA ASP A 62 -3.99 -32.55 7.35
C ASP A 62 -3.58 -33.91 7.95
N ASP A 63 -4.45 -34.90 7.79
CA ASP A 63 -4.24 -36.26 8.30
C ASP A 63 -3.04 -36.97 7.64
N ASN A 64 -2.60 -36.50 6.47
CA ASN A 64 -1.41 -36.99 5.76
C ASN A 64 -0.14 -36.22 6.15
N ASN A 65 -0.20 -35.34 7.16
CA ASN A 65 0.88 -34.48 7.62
C ASN A 65 1.31 -33.43 6.57
N GLU A 66 0.48 -33.19 5.56
CA GLU A 66 0.66 -32.14 4.56
C GLU A 66 0.20 -30.78 5.12
N LYS A 67 0.86 -29.70 4.69
CA LYS A 67 0.53 -28.35 5.12
C LYS A 67 -0.52 -27.76 4.19
N VAL A 68 -1.76 -27.64 4.68
CA VAL A 68 -2.83 -26.91 3.99
C VAL A 68 -2.84 -25.48 4.50
N SER A 69 -2.91 -24.51 3.59
CA SER A 69 -2.99 -23.09 3.93
C SER A 69 -4.14 -22.41 3.20
N GLY A 70 -4.82 -21.51 3.90
CA GLY A 70 -5.90 -20.68 3.37
C GLY A 70 -5.65 -19.22 3.73
N SER A 71 -6.06 -18.32 2.85
CA SER A 71 -5.97 -16.88 3.05
C SER A 71 -7.29 -16.24 2.65
N LYS A 72 -7.85 -15.39 3.52
CA LYS A 72 -9.09 -14.65 3.26
C LYS A 72 -8.92 -13.20 3.65
N VAL A 73 -9.33 -12.30 2.76
CA VAL A 73 -9.48 -10.88 3.10
C VAL A 73 -10.77 -10.72 3.91
N SER A 74 -10.66 -10.39 5.20
CA SER A 74 -11.81 -10.21 6.09
C SER A 74 -12.24 -8.76 6.22
N TYR A 75 -11.35 -7.81 5.89
CA TYR A 75 -11.66 -6.39 5.87
C TYR A 75 -10.88 -5.69 4.77
N GLU A 76 -11.53 -4.77 4.07
CA GLU A 76 -10.92 -3.88 3.12
C GLU A 76 -11.55 -2.50 3.21
N ASN A 77 -10.72 -1.47 3.24
CA ASN A 77 -11.17 -0.09 3.22
C ASN A 77 -10.24 0.76 2.35
N ARG A 78 -10.84 1.63 1.54
CA ARG A 78 -10.15 2.55 0.64
C ARG A 78 -10.31 3.97 1.16
N LEU A 79 -9.18 4.60 1.50
CA LEU A 79 -9.11 5.98 1.95
C LEU A 79 -8.48 6.82 0.84
N THR A 80 -9.28 7.62 0.15
CA THR A 80 -8.77 8.54 -0.88
C THR A 80 -8.05 9.71 -0.21
N ILE A 81 -6.80 9.92 -0.58
CA ILE A 81 -5.94 11.01 -0.09
C ILE A 81 -6.00 12.20 -1.03
N ALA A 82 -5.96 11.95 -2.34
CA ALA A 82 -6.04 12.98 -3.36
C ALA A 82 -6.90 12.51 -4.53
N SER A 83 -7.69 13.45 -5.07
CA SER A 83 -8.51 13.26 -6.26
C SER A 83 -7.65 13.21 -7.53
N ALA A 84 -8.30 13.14 -8.69
CA ALA A 84 -7.60 13.16 -9.97
C ALA A 84 -6.78 14.44 -10.13
N GLN A 85 -5.55 14.30 -10.64
CA GLN A 85 -4.65 15.42 -10.90
C GLN A 85 -3.68 15.09 -12.02
N GLU A 86 -3.15 16.13 -12.66
CA GLU A 86 -2.08 15.99 -13.62
C GLU A 86 -0.73 15.93 -12.90
N LEU A 87 0.15 15.05 -13.37
CA LEU A 87 1.54 14.98 -12.94
C LEU A 87 2.41 15.55 -14.04
N LYS A 88 3.35 16.42 -13.68
CA LYS A 88 4.35 16.97 -14.58
C LYS A 88 5.70 16.33 -14.33
N GLU A 89 6.42 16.02 -15.40
CA GLU A 89 7.74 15.42 -15.33
C GLU A 89 8.70 16.24 -14.45
N GLY A 90 9.41 15.56 -13.54
CA GLY A 90 10.35 16.17 -12.61
C GLY A 90 9.71 16.77 -11.35
N GLU A 91 8.38 16.94 -11.31
CA GLU A 91 7.71 17.47 -10.12
C GLU A 91 7.61 16.42 -9.00
N THR A 92 7.70 16.93 -7.77
CA THR A 92 7.53 16.15 -6.54
C THR A 92 6.22 16.53 -5.87
N TYR A 93 5.43 15.52 -5.56
CA TYR A 93 4.15 15.65 -4.88
C TYR A 93 4.22 14.97 -3.52
N ASN A 94 3.67 15.61 -2.50
CA ASN A 94 3.62 15.09 -1.14
C ASN A 94 2.20 15.14 -0.62
N TRP A 95 1.73 14.02 -0.08
CA TRP A 95 0.44 13.87 0.58
C TRP A 95 0.60 13.22 1.95
#